data_AF-A0A383BHY3-F1
#
_entry.id   AF-A0A383BHY3-F1
#
_cell.length_a   1.000
_cell.length_b   1.000
_cell.length_c   1.000
_cell.angle_alpha   90.00
_cell.angle_beta   90.00
_cell.angle_gamma   90.00
#
_symmetry.space_group_name_H-M   'P 1'
#
loop_
_entity.id
_entity.type
_entity.pdbx_description
1 polymer ?
#
loop_
_entity_poly.entity_id
_entity_poly.type
_entity_poly.pdbx_seq_one_letter_code
_entity_poly.pdbx_strand_id
1 'polypeptide(L)'
;MSIESIRKNLIDSQVYLERKGSVICAASGIEMACWDIMGKVLSVPVYQLLGGLYRDRLETYVSDVYWEKDPRAMAKNLERILKKGFKTIKAHLGCESPEADEKRIDALRCTAGNETNLMIDLNGGYTPQEAMVASRLWDKFNLFWLEEPLNPNQVDALADFRSRSKLTIAAGENEFRLHGFKQLFDHRAIDVAMPDIGRVGGIQEARNICALAESYGIPVSPHNFSSGILLAATIHLMAATPNTWL
;
A
#
# COMPACT_ATOMS: atom_id res chain seq x y z
N MET A 1 22.11 -6.05 -21.42
CA MET A 1 21.68 -4.93 -20.53
C MET A 1 21.60 -5.46 -19.11
N SER A 2 22.20 -4.81 -18.11
CA SER A 2 22.17 -5.26 -16.70
C SER A 2 21.25 -4.33 -15.90
N ILE A 3 20.15 -4.86 -15.36
CA ILE A 3 19.18 -4.09 -14.57
C ILE A 3 19.87 -3.54 -13.31
N GLU A 4 20.68 -4.34 -12.62
CA GLU A 4 21.46 -3.90 -11.46
C GLU A 4 22.43 -2.76 -11.78
N SER A 5 23.05 -2.78 -12.96
CA SER A 5 23.93 -1.67 -13.37
C SER A 5 23.16 -0.38 -13.60
N ILE A 6 21.95 -0.46 -14.16
CA ILE A 6 21.06 0.69 -14.36
C ILE A 6 20.59 1.23 -13.01
N ARG A 7 20.13 0.33 -12.11
CA ARG A 7 19.74 0.68 -10.73
C ARG A 7 20.88 1.37 -9.99
N LYS A 8 22.10 0.83 -10.08
CA LYS A 8 23.29 1.45 -9.48
C LYS A 8 23.50 2.89 -9.95
N ASN A 9 23.29 3.18 -11.23
CA ASN A 9 23.52 4.51 -11.78
C ASN A 9 22.39 5.49 -11.48
N LEU A 10 21.13 5.04 -11.56
CA LEU A 10 19.95 5.90 -11.42
C LEU A 10 19.50 6.08 -9.98
N ILE A 11 19.75 5.09 -9.13
CA ILE A 11 19.11 4.96 -7.82
C ILE A 11 20.15 4.92 -6.70
N ASP A 12 21.21 4.10 -6.85
CA ASP A 12 22.15 3.82 -5.75
C ASP A 12 23.47 4.60 -5.84
N SER A 13 23.64 5.47 -6.85
CA SER A 13 24.83 6.30 -6.97
C SER A 13 24.94 7.23 -5.74
N GLN A 14 26.15 7.36 -5.19
CA GLN A 14 26.36 7.98 -3.88
C GLN A 14 26.43 9.52 -3.90
N VAL A 15 26.61 10.12 -5.08
CA VAL A 15 26.97 11.53 -5.22
C VAL A 15 25.86 12.28 -5.97
N TYR A 16 25.36 13.37 -5.37
CA TYR A 16 24.38 14.32 -5.93
C TYR A 16 23.04 13.72 -6.44
N LEU A 17 22.46 12.75 -5.72
CA LEU A 17 21.14 12.18 -6.08
C LEU A 17 20.11 12.27 -4.95
N GLU A 18 18.87 12.57 -5.33
CA GLU A 18 17.70 12.53 -4.46
C GLU A 18 17.34 11.09 -4.09
N ARG A 19 17.03 10.85 -2.81
CA ARG A 19 16.76 9.49 -2.26
C ARG A 19 15.29 9.17 -2.06
N LYS A 20 14.42 10.15 -2.23
CA LYS A 20 12.96 10.07 -2.10
C LYS A 20 12.32 10.97 -3.15
N GLY A 21 11.00 10.87 -3.31
CA GLY A 21 10.24 11.80 -4.16
C GLY A 21 10.38 11.52 -5.65
N SER A 22 10.12 12.56 -6.46
CA SER A 22 9.88 12.45 -7.90
C SER A 22 11.01 11.80 -8.69
N VAL A 23 12.27 12.00 -8.31
CA VAL A 23 13.42 11.36 -8.97
C VAL A 23 13.38 9.84 -8.81
N ILE A 24 13.04 9.33 -7.63
CA ILE A 24 12.92 7.88 -7.42
C ILE A 24 11.68 7.34 -8.13
N CYS A 25 10.57 8.10 -8.21
CA CYS A 25 9.43 7.70 -9.03
C CYS A 25 9.81 7.55 -10.51
N ALA A 26 10.56 8.52 -11.06
CA ALA A 26 11.05 8.45 -12.43
C ALA A 26 11.99 7.25 -12.66
N ALA A 27 12.91 7.02 -11.73
CA ALA A 27 13.81 5.86 -11.79
C ALA A 27 13.05 4.52 -11.68
N SER A 28 11.98 4.47 -10.89
CA SER A 28 11.10 3.30 -10.77
C SER A 28 10.44 2.95 -12.11
N GLY A 29 9.94 3.96 -12.83
CA GLY A 29 9.38 3.78 -14.17
C GLY A 29 10.39 3.22 -15.17
N ILE A 30 11.63 3.72 -15.14
CA ILE A 30 12.71 3.23 -16.00
C ILE A 30 13.06 1.78 -15.66
N GLU A 31 13.17 1.46 -14.37
CA GLU A 31 13.52 0.12 -13.91
C GLU A 31 12.45 -0.91 -14.30
N MET A 32 11.17 -0.58 -14.14
CA MET A 32 10.05 -1.40 -14.61
C MET A 32 10.13 -1.67 -16.12
N ALA A 33 10.44 -0.63 -16.91
CA ALA A 33 10.61 -0.78 -18.36
C ALA A 33 11.81 -1.69 -18.71
N CYS A 34 12.90 -1.65 -17.94
CA CYS A 34 14.03 -2.54 -18.14
C CYS A 34 13.65 -4.01 -17.90
N TRP A 35 12.82 -4.30 -16.89
CA TRP A 35 12.29 -5.66 -16.67
C TRP A 35 11.40 -6.13 -17.82
N ASP A 36 10.49 -5.28 -18.31
CA ASP A 36 9.64 -5.59 -19.46
C ASP A 36 10.46 -5.85 -20.73
N ILE A 37 11.46 -5.00 -21.04
CA ILE A 37 12.37 -5.20 -22.16
C ILE A 37 13.12 -6.53 -22.03
N MET A 38 13.64 -6.84 -20.83
CA MET A 38 14.35 -8.09 -20.59
C MET A 38 13.45 -9.30 -20.82
N GLY A 39 12.21 -9.27 -20.32
CA GLY A 39 11.23 -10.32 -20.54
C GLY A 39 10.92 -10.53 -22.02
N LYS A 40 10.71 -9.44 -22.76
CA LYS A 40 10.47 -9.46 -24.21
C LYS A 40 11.66 -10.03 -24.99
N VAL A 41 12.88 -9.60 -24.69
CA VAL A 41 14.10 -10.10 -25.37
C VAL A 41 14.29 -11.60 -25.13
N LEU A 42 14.01 -12.07 -23.91
CA LEU A 42 14.16 -13.48 -23.54
C LEU A 42 12.90 -14.31 -23.82
N SER A 43 11.83 -13.71 -24.35
CA SER A 43 10.53 -14.35 -24.58
C SER A 43 9.94 -15.04 -23.34
N VAL A 44 10.11 -14.45 -22.16
CA VAL A 44 9.56 -14.94 -20.89
C VAL A 44 8.85 -13.82 -20.12
N PRO A 45 7.79 -14.13 -19.35
CA PRO A 45 7.13 -13.13 -18.51
C PRO A 45 8.05 -12.67 -17.38
N VAL A 46 7.86 -11.43 -16.89
CA VAL A 46 8.72 -10.83 -15.85
C VAL A 46 8.77 -11.69 -14.58
N TYR A 47 7.66 -12.29 -14.15
CA TYR A 47 7.66 -13.18 -12.97
C TYR A 47 8.66 -14.34 -13.11
N GLN A 48 8.92 -14.83 -14.34
CA GLN A 48 9.85 -15.92 -14.58
C GLN A 48 11.28 -15.47 -14.32
N LEU A 49 11.60 -14.22 -14.68
CA LEU A 49 12.88 -13.59 -14.38
C LEU A 49 13.06 -13.33 -12.87
N LEU A 50 11.95 -13.18 -12.14
CA LEU A 50 11.95 -13.02 -10.69
C LEU A 50 12.05 -14.35 -9.93
N GLY A 51 12.10 -15.50 -10.62
CA GLY A 51 12.24 -16.81 -9.98
C GLY A 51 11.11 -17.79 -10.23
N GLY A 52 10.11 -17.41 -11.05
CA GLY A 52 8.97 -18.26 -11.39
C GLY A 52 7.74 -18.00 -10.51
N LEU A 53 6.65 -18.74 -10.76
CA LEU A 53 5.42 -18.61 -10.00
C LEU A 53 5.57 -19.24 -8.62
N TYR A 54 5.41 -18.44 -7.58
CA TYR A 54 5.10 -18.89 -6.23
C TYR A 54 3.59 -19.16 -6.08
N ARG A 55 2.75 -18.35 -6.74
CA ARG A 55 1.29 -18.49 -6.78
C ARG A 55 0.75 -18.11 -8.16
N ASP A 56 -0.31 -18.80 -8.59
CA ASP A 56 -0.96 -18.61 -9.90
C ASP A 56 -2.29 -17.84 -9.80
N ARG A 57 -2.73 -17.52 -8.57
CA ARG A 57 -3.89 -16.69 -8.28
C ARG A 57 -3.55 -15.66 -7.20
N LEU A 58 -4.03 -14.44 -7.40
CA LEU A 58 -3.90 -13.32 -6.48
C LEU A 58 -5.29 -12.90 -6.02
N GLU A 59 -5.49 -12.79 -4.72
CA GLU A 59 -6.61 -12.05 -4.16
C GLU A 59 -6.33 -10.56 -4.33
N THR A 60 -7.39 -9.76 -4.53
CA THR A 60 -7.29 -8.31 -4.72
C THR A 60 -8.35 -7.60 -3.90
N TYR A 61 -8.11 -6.34 -3.60
CA TYR A 61 -9.12 -5.43 -3.06
C TYR A 61 -9.43 -4.30 -4.05
N VAL A 62 -10.60 -3.68 -3.89
CA VAL A 62 -11.03 -2.55 -4.72
C VAL A 62 -10.91 -1.25 -3.94
N SER A 63 -10.11 -0.33 -4.44
CA SER A 63 -9.96 1.03 -3.91
C SER A 63 -10.68 2.06 -4.79
N ASP A 64 -12.01 2.02 -4.80
CA ASP A 64 -12.85 2.86 -5.70
C ASP A 64 -14.05 3.50 -4.96
N VAL A 65 -13.90 3.71 -3.64
CA VAL A 65 -14.83 4.50 -2.83
C VAL A 65 -14.09 5.73 -2.35
N TYR A 66 -14.41 6.88 -2.94
CA TYR A 66 -13.82 8.16 -2.57
C TYR A 66 -14.68 8.91 -1.56
N TRP A 67 -14.07 9.91 -0.95
CA TRP A 67 -14.73 10.76 0.03
C TRP A 67 -15.97 11.42 -0.58
N GLU A 68 -17.07 11.37 0.17
CA GLU A 68 -18.34 12.03 -0.14
C GLU A 68 -18.84 12.72 1.11
N LYS A 69 -19.36 13.94 0.97
CA LYS A 69 -19.87 14.67 2.14
C LYS A 69 -21.06 13.97 2.80
N ASP A 70 -21.97 13.42 1.99
CA ASP A 70 -23.14 12.66 2.46
C ASP A 70 -22.79 11.17 2.64
N PRO A 71 -22.91 10.61 3.87
CA PRO A 71 -22.72 9.19 4.12
C PRO A 71 -23.54 8.26 3.20
N ARG A 72 -24.75 8.68 2.79
CA ARG A 72 -25.60 7.86 1.90
C ARG A 72 -25.05 7.80 0.49
N ALA A 73 -24.47 8.89 -0.01
CA ALA A 73 -23.81 8.90 -1.31
C ALA A 73 -22.59 7.96 -1.30
N MET A 74 -21.81 7.99 -0.22
CA MET A 74 -20.65 7.09 -0.05
C MET A 74 -21.07 5.60 -0.01
N ALA A 75 -22.13 5.28 0.74
CA ALA A 75 -22.71 3.94 0.79
C ALA A 75 -23.22 3.46 -0.59
N LYS A 76 -23.84 4.34 -1.38
CA LYS A 76 -24.27 4.02 -2.75
C LYS A 76 -23.10 3.72 -3.68
N ASN A 77 -21.98 4.43 -3.54
CA ASN A 77 -20.76 4.16 -4.29
C ASN A 77 -20.20 2.77 -3.95
N LEU A 78 -20.23 2.38 -2.67
CA LEU A 78 -19.85 1.05 -2.20
C LEU A 78 -20.78 -0.05 -2.77
N GLU A 79 -22.11 0.17 -2.78
CA GLU A 79 -23.08 -0.82 -3.29
C GLU A 79 -22.81 -1.22 -4.75
N ARG A 80 -22.38 -0.27 -5.59
CA ARG A 80 -21.97 -0.53 -6.99
C ARG A 80 -20.82 -1.54 -7.07
N ILE A 81 -19.88 -1.50 -6.12
CA ILE A 81 -18.72 -2.39 -6.08
C ILE A 81 -19.14 -3.77 -5.54
N LEU A 82 -19.95 -3.80 -4.49
CA LEU A 82 -20.48 -5.05 -3.91
C LEU A 82 -21.29 -5.85 -4.95
N LYS A 83 -22.09 -5.18 -5.78
CA LYS A 83 -22.84 -5.82 -6.89
C LYS A 83 -21.95 -6.54 -7.91
N LYS A 84 -20.66 -6.21 -7.98
CA LYS A 84 -19.68 -6.91 -8.83
C LYS A 84 -19.06 -8.14 -8.15
N GLY A 85 -19.39 -8.40 -6.88
CA GLY A 85 -18.95 -9.59 -6.14
C GLY A 85 -17.62 -9.43 -5.38
N PHE A 86 -17.08 -8.21 -5.26
CA PHE A 86 -15.87 -7.97 -4.47
C PHE A 86 -16.13 -8.09 -2.97
N LYS A 87 -15.19 -8.72 -2.26
CA LYS A 87 -15.28 -8.99 -0.81
C LYS A 87 -14.35 -8.13 0.04
N THR A 88 -13.38 -7.50 -0.59
CA THR A 88 -12.38 -6.66 0.07
C THR A 88 -12.36 -5.30 -0.62
N ILE A 89 -12.65 -4.25 0.15
CA ILE A 89 -12.90 -2.92 -0.39
C ILE A 89 -12.25 -1.88 0.51
N LYS A 90 -11.56 -0.92 -0.11
CA LYS A 90 -10.97 0.24 0.55
C LYS A 90 -11.75 1.50 0.21
N ALA A 91 -12.01 2.31 1.24
CA ALA A 91 -12.64 3.61 1.12
C ALA A 91 -11.73 4.73 1.65
N HIS A 92 -11.76 5.89 1.01
CA HIS A 92 -10.91 7.04 1.35
C HIS A 92 -11.69 8.06 2.20
N LEU A 93 -11.14 8.42 3.35
CA LEU A 93 -11.64 9.38 4.33
C LEU A 93 -10.50 10.29 4.81
N GLY A 94 -10.66 10.96 5.96
CA GLY A 94 -9.58 11.76 6.56
C GLY A 94 -9.65 13.25 6.24
N CYS A 95 -10.71 13.73 5.59
CA CYS A 95 -10.90 15.15 5.25
C CYS A 95 -11.73 15.93 6.28
N GLU A 96 -12.37 15.26 7.24
CA GLU A 96 -13.15 15.89 8.31
C GLU A 96 -12.78 15.30 9.68
N SER A 97 -13.43 15.74 10.77
CA SER A 97 -13.14 15.22 12.10
C SER A 97 -13.47 13.72 12.23
N PRO A 98 -12.85 13.01 13.18
CA PRO A 98 -13.14 11.60 13.45
C PRO A 98 -14.64 11.26 13.63
N GLU A 99 -15.40 12.14 14.28
CA GLU A 99 -16.85 11.98 14.51
C GLU A 99 -17.67 12.21 13.24
N ALA A 100 -17.21 13.07 12.34
CA ALA A 100 -17.86 13.28 11.06
C ALA A 100 -17.63 12.07 10.15
N ASP A 101 -16.41 11.56 10.10
CA ASP A 101 -16.05 10.37 9.33
C ASP A 101 -16.64 9.08 9.92
N GLU A 102 -16.86 9.01 11.24
CA GLU A 102 -17.57 7.89 11.88
C GLU A 102 -18.93 7.62 11.21
N LYS A 103 -19.69 8.67 10.88
CA LYS A 103 -21.00 8.53 10.23
C LYS A 103 -20.90 7.92 8.84
N ARG A 104 -19.80 8.17 8.13
CA ARG A 104 -19.52 7.59 6.81
C ARG A 104 -19.12 6.13 6.95
N ILE A 105 -18.25 5.82 7.91
CA ILE A 105 -17.84 4.44 8.19
C ILE A 105 -19.03 3.60 8.64
N ASP A 106 -19.93 4.14 9.46
CA ASP A 106 -21.18 3.48 9.85
C ASP A 106 -22.06 3.14 8.64
N ALA A 107 -22.26 4.11 7.74
CA ALA A 107 -23.03 3.90 6.52
C ALA A 107 -22.37 2.86 5.57
N LEU A 108 -21.04 2.90 5.45
CA LEU A 108 -20.26 1.94 4.68
C LEU A 108 -20.40 0.54 5.29
N ARG A 109 -20.20 0.38 6.60
CA ARG A 109 -20.30 -0.92 7.29
C ARG A 109 -21.71 -1.49 7.24
N CYS A 110 -22.75 -0.67 7.45
CA CYS A 110 -24.14 -1.08 7.30
C CYS A 110 -24.44 -1.63 5.90
N THR A 111 -23.82 -1.05 4.87
CA THR A 111 -24.00 -1.46 3.47
C THR A 111 -23.15 -2.68 3.11
N ALA A 112 -21.92 -2.73 3.62
CA ALA A 112 -20.95 -3.82 3.39
C ALA A 112 -21.37 -5.12 4.07
N GLY A 113 -22.09 -5.03 5.20
CA GLY A 113 -22.27 -6.14 6.12
C GLY A 113 -20.97 -6.49 6.86
N ASN A 114 -21.04 -7.53 7.69
CA ASN A 114 -19.91 -7.94 8.54
C ASN A 114 -18.90 -8.86 7.83
N GLU A 115 -19.31 -9.51 6.73
CA GLU A 115 -18.47 -10.45 5.98
C GLU A 115 -17.49 -9.77 5.00
N THR A 116 -17.75 -8.50 4.66
CA THR A 116 -16.90 -7.73 3.76
C THR A 116 -15.70 -7.17 4.54
N ASN A 117 -14.50 -7.43 4.04
CA ASN A 117 -13.27 -6.80 4.53
C ASN A 117 -13.27 -5.32 4.10
N LEU A 118 -13.58 -4.43 5.04
CA LEU A 118 -13.63 -2.99 4.82
C LEU A 118 -12.37 -2.33 5.36
N MET A 119 -11.62 -1.65 4.49
CA MET A 119 -10.44 -0.87 4.83
C MET A 119 -10.77 0.62 4.74
N ILE A 120 -10.14 1.43 5.58
CA ILE A 120 -10.23 2.89 5.52
C ILE A 120 -8.84 3.46 5.30
N ASP A 121 -8.71 4.29 4.26
CA ASP A 121 -7.51 5.06 3.96
C ASP A 121 -7.72 6.51 4.38
N LEU A 122 -6.79 7.05 5.17
CA LEU A 122 -6.82 8.45 5.61
C LEU A 122 -5.79 9.32 4.88
N ASN A 123 -4.91 8.74 4.06
CA ASN A 123 -3.87 9.43 3.28
C ASN A 123 -3.09 10.49 4.09
N GLY A 124 -2.76 10.17 5.35
CA GLY A 124 -2.04 11.02 6.28
C GLY A 124 -2.83 12.23 6.80
N GLY A 125 -4.16 12.21 6.69
CA GLY A 125 -5.04 13.35 6.94
C GLY A 125 -5.19 13.75 8.41
N TYR A 126 -4.88 12.86 9.36
CA TYR A 126 -5.08 13.14 10.79
C TYR A 126 -3.81 13.52 11.53
N THR A 127 -3.99 14.33 12.56
CA THR A 127 -3.03 14.50 13.65
C THR A 127 -3.01 13.26 14.56
N PRO A 128 -1.94 13.04 15.36
CA PRO A 128 -1.90 11.96 16.35
C PRO A 128 -3.08 11.95 17.32
N GLN A 129 -3.58 13.13 17.70
CA GLN A 129 -4.73 13.28 18.59
C GLN A 129 -6.02 12.82 17.91
N GLU A 130 -6.27 13.25 16.67
CA GLU A 130 -7.44 12.85 15.89
C GLU A 130 -7.43 11.35 15.60
N ALA A 131 -6.27 10.79 15.22
CA ALA A 131 -6.12 9.35 15.01
C ALA A 131 -6.46 8.54 16.28
N MET A 132 -6.03 9.00 17.45
CA MET A 132 -6.37 8.37 18.74
C MET A 132 -7.85 8.50 19.13
N VAL A 133 -8.54 9.54 18.67
CA VAL A 133 -10.00 9.65 18.83
C VAL A 133 -10.68 8.67 17.87
N ALA A 134 -10.28 8.69 16.60
CA ALA A 134 -10.79 7.81 15.55
C ALA A 134 -10.65 6.33 15.91
N SER A 135 -9.48 5.88 16.38
CA SER A 135 -9.26 4.48 16.74
C SER A 135 -10.21 3.97 17.82
N ARG A 136 -10.62 4.82 18.76
CA ARG A 136 -11.59 4.48 19.80
C ARG A 136 -13.02 4.46 19.27
N LEU A 137 -13.40 5.45 18.47
CA LEU A 137 -14.74 5.52 17.89
C LEU A 137 -14.99 4.37 16.91
N TRP A 138 -13.96 4.00 16.14
CA TRP A 138 -14.08 3.10 15.00
C TRP A 138 -13.80 1.62 15.34
N ASP A 139 -13.35 1.29 16.56
CA ASP A 139 -13.09 -0.08 17.04
C ASP A 139 -14.30 -1.02 16.77
N LYS A 140 -15.51 -0.48 16.90
CA LYS A 140 -16.77 -1.23 16.71
C LYS A 140 -17.05 -1.65 15.26
N PHE A 141 -16.39 -1.05 14.26
CA PHE A 141 -16.68 -1.32 12.85
C PHE A 141 -15.91 -2.50 12.27
N ASN A 142 -15.04 -3.16 13.06
CA ASN A 142 -14.25 -4.31 12.63
C ASN A 142 -13.53 -4.04 11.29
N LEU A 143 -12.81 -2.93 11.23
CA LEU A 143 -12.08 -2.55 10.02
C LEU A 143 -10.96 -3.57 9.77
N PHE A 144 -10.75 -3.92 8.51
CA PHE A 144 -9.72 -4.85 8.10
C PHE A 144 -8.31 -4.26 8.32
N TRP A 145 -8.14 -2.99 7.93
CA TRP A 145 -7.05 -2.14 8.39
C TRP A 145 -7.44 -0.65 8.32
N LEU A 146 -6.66 0.15 9.02
CA LEU A 146 -6.60 1.60 8.88
C LEU A 146 -5.28 1.96 8.19
N GLU A 147 -5.38 2.66 7.08
CA GLU A 147 -4.28 2.98 6.18
C GLU A 147 -3.87 4.45 6.29
N GLU A 148 -2.55 4.67 6.35
CA GLU A 148 -1.88 5.96 6.52
C GLU A 148 -2.63 6.93 7.45
N PRO A 149 -2.84 6.58 8.74
CA PRO A 149 -3.58 7.45 9.64
C PRO A 149 -2.88 8.79 9.91
N LEU A 150 -1.55 8.84 9.78
CA LEU A 150 -0.73 10.01 10.10
C LEU A 150 0.18 10.39 8.93
N ASN A 151 0.70 11.61 8.96
CA ASN A 151 1.69 12.08 8.01
C ASN A 151 2.90 11.11 7.94
N PRO A 152 3.39 10.73 6.75
CA PRO A 152 4.46 9.74 6.60
C PRO A 152 5.80 10.17 7.21
N ASN A 153 6.00 11.47 7.47
CA ASN A 153 7.22 11.95 8.15
C ASN A 153 7.20 11.72 9.67
N GLN A 154 6.10 11.22 10.24
CA GLN A 154 5.91 11.06 11.68
C GLN A 154 5.97 9.59 12.12
N VAL A 155 7.03 8.87 11.75
CA VAL A 155 7.21 7.43 12.04
C VAL A 155 7.09 7.12 13.53
N ASP A 156 7.68 7.96 14.40
CA ASP A 156 7.60 7.77 15.86
C ASP A 156 6.17 7.94 16.40
N ALA A 157 5.43 8.92 15.87
CA ALA A 157 4.04 9.12 16.26
C ALA A 157 3.15 7.96 15.76
N LEU A 158 3.44 7.43 14.56
CA LEU A 158 2.76 6.27 14.02
C LEU A 158 3.02 5.02 14.87
N ALA A 159 4.26 4.83 15.33
CA ALA A 159 4.62 3.77 16.27
C ALA A 159 3.91 3.90 17.63
N ASP A 160 3.88 5.10 18.23
CA ASP A 160 3.10 5.34 19.45
C ASP A 160 1.62 5.01 19.24
N PHE A 161 1.03 5.52 18.14
CA PHE A 161 -0.36 5.26 17.78
C PHE A 161 -0.64 3.76 17.62
N ARG A 162 0.16 3.05 16.81
CA ARG A 162 0.00 1.60 16.59
C ARG A 162 0.16 0.80 17.88
N SER A 163 1.02 1.23 18.80
CA SER A 163 1.20 0.54 20.10
C SER A 163 -0.02 0.64 21.04
N ARG A 164 -0.90 1.62 20.79
CA ARG A 164 -2.07 1.94 21.65
C ARG A 164 -3.42 1.67 20.97
N SER A 165 -3.42 1.54 19.65
CA SER A 165 -4.59 1.19 18.84
C SER A 165 -4.79 -0.32 18.80
N LYS A 166 -6.05 -0.75 18.66
CA LYS A 166 -6.39 -2.15 18.35
C LYS A 166 -6.56 -2.40 16.85
N LEU A 167 -6.61 -1.34 16.05
CA LEU A 167 -6.76 -1.42 14.60
C LEU A 167 -5.42 -1.86 13.98
N THR A 168 -5.50 -2.74 12.99
CA THR A 168 -4.37 -3.07 12.10
C THR A 168 -3.96 -1.81 11.33
N ILE A 169 -2.68 -1.44 11.37
CA ILE A 169 -2.15 -0.24 10.72
C ILE A 169 -1.37 -0.61 9.46
N ALA A 170 -1.81 -0.10 8.32
CA ALA A 170 -1.11 -0.23 7.05
C ALA A 170 -0.47 1.12 6.66
N ALA A 171 0.79 1.11 6.22
CA ALA A 171 1.41 2.30 5.63
C ALA A 171 2.58 1.95 4.70
N GLY A 172 3.09 2.95 4.00
CA GLY A 172 4.32 2.85 3.20
C GLY A 172 4.19 3.27 1.74
N GLU A 173 2.99 3.63 1.26
CA GLU A 173 2.81 4.09 -0.12
C GLU A 173 3.59 5.37 -0.43
N ASN A 174 3.79 6.22 0.60
CA ASN A 174 4.58 7.44 0.55
C ASN A 174 6.02 7.25 1.05
N GLU A 175 6.42 6.02 1.38
CA GLU A 175 7.79 5.71 1.81
C GLU A 175 8.65 5.25 0.62
N PHE A 176 9.95 5.49 0.70
CA PHE A 176 10.86 5.28 -0.42
C PHE A 176 12.04 4.42 -0.01
N ARG A 177 12.44 3.53 -0.92
CA ARG A 177 13.61 2.64 -0.78
C ARG A 177 13.51 1.67 0.40
N LEU A 178 14.39 0.68 0.39
CA LEU A 178 14.57 -0.28 1.47
C LEU A 178 14.83 0.41 2.83
N HIS A 179 15.56 1.52 2.81
CA HIS A 179 15.94 2.27 4.01
C HIS A 179 14.73 2.90 4.70
N GLY A 180 13.76 3.42 3.94
CA GLY A 180 12.54 4.00 4.49
C GLY A 180 11.68 2.93 5.16
N PHE A 181 11.47 1.80 4.48
CA PHE A 181 10.75 0.67 5.05
C PHE A 181 11.46 0.09 6.27
N LYS A 182 12.79 0.01 6.27
CA LYS A 182 13.56 -0.38 7.45
C LYS A 182 13.25 0.49 8.66
N GLN A 183 13.11 1.82 8.49
CA GLN A 183 12.74 2.70 9.60
C GLN A 183 11.34 2.37 10.14
N LEU A 184 10.35 2.15 9.25
CA LEU A 184 9.01 1.73 9.67
C LEU A 184 9.05 0.41 10.47
N PHE A 185 9.86 -0.55 10.04
CA PHE A 185 9.99 -1.85 10.68
C PHE A 185 10.73 -1.79 12.02
N ASP A 186 11.86 -1.08 12.07
CA ASP A 186 12.66 -0.90 13.30
C ASP A 186 11.85 -0.25 14.42
N HIS A 187 11.00 0.73 14.06
CA HIS A 187 10.13 1.44 15.00
C HIS A 187 8.84 0.67 15.32
N ARG A 188 8.57 -0.46 14.64
CA ARG A 188 7.31 -1.20 14.73
C ARG A 188 6.09 -0.32 14.46
N ALA A 189 6.21 0.56 13.46
CA ALA A 189 5.22 1.58 13.16
C ALA A 189 3.98 1.04 12.44
N ILE A 190 4.08 -0.14 11.82
CA ILE A 190 3.04 -0.71 10.95
C ILE A 190 2.87 -2.21 11.17
N ASP A 191 1.68 -2.68 10.84
CA ASP A 191 1.30 -4.09 10.77
C ASP A 191 1.37 -4.62 9.33
N VAL A 192 1.14 -3.77 8.34
CA VAL A 192 1.17 -4.13 6.91
C VAL A 192 2.00 -3.10 6.14
N ALA A 193 2.95 -3.59 5.34
CA ALA A 193 3.78 -2.74 4.48
C ALA A 193 3.19 -2.60 3.09
N MET A 194 3.16 -1.38 2.55
CA MET A 194 2.54 -1.10 1.24
C MET A 194 3.47 -0.35 0.28
N PRO A 195 4.57 -0.97 -0.17
CA PRO A 195 5.44 -0.34 -1.16
C PRO A 195 4.70 -0.13 -2.49
N ASP A 196 4.75 1.09 -3.02
CA ASP A 196 4.34 1.38 -4.39
C ASP A 196 5.52 1.16 -5.34
N ILE A 197 5.43 0.17 -6.22
CA ILE A 197 6.50 -0.19 -7.16
C ILE A 197 6.92 0.99 -8.05
N GLY A 198 5.96 1.84 -8.43
CA GLY A 198 6.16 3.05 -9.22
C GLY A 198 6.81 4.20 -8.45
N ARG A 199 6.99 4.06 -7.13
CA ARG A 199 7.56 5.10 -6.26
C ARG A 199 8.81 4.65 -5.50
N VAL A 200 8.88 3.41 -5.05
CA VAL A 200 9.93 2.95 -4.11
C VAL A 200 11.30 2.74 -4.76
N GLY A 201 11.36 2.55 -6.08
CA GLY A 201 12.57 2.24 -6.83
C GLY A 201 12.43 1.06 -7.78
N GLY A 202 11.21 0.73 -8.22
CA GLY A 202 10.93 -0.34 -9.17
C GLY A 202 10.76 -1.73 -8.55
N ILE A 203 10.64 -2.74 -9.40
CA ILE A 203 10.28 -4.12 -9.05
C ILE A 203 11.33 -4.74 -8.12
N GLN A 204 12.61 -4.56 -8.42
CA GLN A 204 13.66 -5.16 -7.60
C GLN A 204 13.75 -4.50 -6.22
N GLU A 205 13.48 -3.20 -6.10
CA GLU A 205 13.44 -2.56 -4.78
C GLU A 205 12.27 -3.06 -3.95
N ALA A 206 11.07 -3.13 -4.55
CA ALA A 206 9.89 -3.66 -3.90
C ALA A 206 10.09 -5.12 -3.46
N ARG A 207 10.76 -5.94 -4.28
CA ARG A 207 11.15 -7.30 -3.91
C ARG A 207 12.11 -7.35 -2.73
N ASN A 208 13.11 -6.46 -2.69
CA ASN A 208 14.03 -6.35 -1.56
C ASN A 208 13.28 -5.94 -0.27
N ILE A 209 12.28 -5.05 -0.38
CA ILE A 209 11.40 -4.67 0.74
C ILE A 209 10.59 -5.88 1.21
N CYS A 210 10.06 -6.70 0.30
CA CYS A 210 9.34 -7.93 0.68
C CYS A 210 10.21 -8.90 1.47
N ALA A 211 11.46 -9.12 1.02
CA ALA A 211 12.42 -9.96 1.70
C ALA A 211 12.83 -9.39 3.07
N LEU A 212 12.98 -8.07 3.17
CA LEU A 212 13.24 -7.43 4.46
C LEU A 212 12.05 -7.59 5.41
N ALA A 213 10.82 -7.33 4.92
CA ALA A 213 9.61 -7.41 5.73
C ALA A 213 9.41 -8.82 6.34
N GLU A 214 9.78 -9.87 5.60
CA GLU A 214 9.76 -11.26 6.08
C GLU A 214 10.61 -11.44 7.35
N SER A 215 11.78 -10.79 7.43
CA SER A 215 12.63 -10.85 8.63
C SER A 215 12.03 -10.18 9.88
N TYR A 216 11.02 -9.32 9.70
CA TYR A 216 10.28 -8.68 10.79
C TYR A 216 8.90 -9.34 11.01
N GLY A 217 8.54 -10.35 10.22
CA GLY A 217 7.21 -10.96 10.25
C GLY A 217 6.10 -10.02 9.78
N ILE A 218 6.42 -9.00 8.97
CA ILE A 218 5.46 -8.03 8.46
C ILE A 218 5.03 -8.46 7.05
N PRO A 219 3.73 -8.67 6.82
CA PRO A 219 3.23 -9.03 5.50
C PRO A 219 3.12 -7.79 4.59
N VAL A 220 3.19 -8.00 3.28
CA VAL A 220 3.26 -6.93 2.28
C VAL A 220 2.05 -6.93 1.35
N SER A 221 1.38 -5.78 1.22
CA SER A 221 0.27 -5.53 0.29
C SER A 221 0.66 -4.33 -0.60
N PRO A 222 1.32 -4.54 -1.76
CA PRO A 222 1.86 -3.43 -2.55
C PRO A 222 0.79 -2.39 -2.91
N HIS A 223 1.09 -1.12 -2.67
CA HIS A 223 0.22 -0.03 -3.10
C HIS A 223 0.18 0.03 -4.64
N ASN A 224 -1.01 0.25 -5.20
CA ASN A 224 -1.21 0.30 -6.64
C ASN A 224 -2.32 1.27 -7.02
N PHE A 225 -1.93 2.51 -7.31
CA PHE A 225 -2.83 3.58 -7.73
C PHE A 225 -2.27 4.30 -8.96
N SER A 226 -2.44 3.71 -10.15
CA SER A 226 -2.03 4.35 -11.41
C SER A 226 -2.60 3.62 -12.64
N SER A 227 -1.71 3.15 -13.51
CA SER A 227 -1.98 2.59 -14.82
C SER A 227 -1.99 1.06 -14.84
N GLY A 228 -2.44 0.48 -15.95
CA GLY A 228 -2.31 -0.96 -16.20
C GLY A 228 -0.86 -1.46 -16.20
N ILE A 229 0.13 -0.58 -16.39
CA ILE A 229 1.55 -0.92 -16.31
C ILE A 229 1.95 -1.22 -14.86
N LEU A 230 1.56 -0.33 -13.92
CA LEU A 230 1.84 -0.54 -12.50
C LEU A 230 1.14 -1.79 -12.00
N LEU A 231 -0.14 -1.99 -12.37
CA LEU A 231 -0.88 -3.21 -12.06
C LEU A 231 -0.17 -4.47 -12.58
N ALA A 232 0.31 -4.48 -13.83
CA ALA A 232 1.03 -5.62 -14.38
C ALA A 232 2.35 -5.89 -13.63
N ALA A 233 3.11 -4.85 -13.29
CA ALA A 233 4.33 -4.98 -12.49
C ALA A 233 4.04 -5.56 -11.09
N THR A 234 3.00 -5.07 -10.43
CA THR A 234 2.53 -5.57 -9.13
C THR A 234 2.11 -7.02 -9.19
N ILE A 235 1.33 -7.42 -10.20
CA ILE A 235 0.95 -8.82 -10.42
C ILE A 235 2.18 -9.70 -10.62
N HIS A 236 3.16 -9.27 -11.43
CA HIS A 236 4.38 -10.04 -11.66
C HIS A 236 5.23 -10.21 -10.39
N LEU A 237 5.37 -9.14 -9.59
CA LEU A 237 6.07 -9.20 -8.31
C LEU A 237 5.36 -10.17 -7.36
N MET A 238 4.04 -9.98 -7.16
CA MET A 238 3.24 -10.79 -6.25
C MET A 238 3.11 -12.23 -6.72
N ALA A 239 3.11 -12.52 -8.01
CA ALA A 239 3.07 -13.91 -8.48
C ALA A 239 4.36 -14.68 -8.14
N ALA A 240 5.50 -13.98 -8.05
CA ALA A 240 6.83 -14.59 -7.86
C ALA A 240 7.39 -14.50 -6.43
N THR A 241 6.80 -13.67 -5.56
CA THR A 241 7.41 -13.31 -4.27
C THR A 241 6.58 -13.84 -3.10
N PRO A 242 7.16 -14.65 -2.19
CA PRO A 242 6.52 -15.00 -0.92
C PRO A 242 6.21 -13.75 -0.07
N ASN A 243 5.42 -13.88 1.00
CA ASN A 243 5.10 -12.79 1.93
C ASN A 243 4.35 -11.56 1.32
N THR A 244 3.81 -11.69 0.10
CA THR A 244 2.87 -10.72 -0.49
C THR A 244 1.44 -11.25 -0.49
N TRP A 245 0.46 -10.37 -0.27
CA TRP A 245 -0.97 -10.67 -0.26
C TRP A 245 -1.79 -9.39 -0.49
N LEU A 246 -2.96 -9.53 -1.12
CA LEU A 246 -3.94 -8.46 -1.45
C LEU A 246 -3.44 -7.29 -2.32
#